data_AF-A0A537R0J3-F1
#
_entry.id   AF-A0A537R0J3-F1
#
_cell.length_a   1.000
_cell.length_b   1.000
_cell.length_c   1.000
_cell.angle_alpha   90.00
_cell.angle_beta   90.00
_cell.angle_gamma   90.00
#
_symmetry.space_group_name_H-M   'P 1'
#
loop_
_entity.id
_entity.type
_entity.pdbx_description
1 polymer ?
#
loop_
_entity_poly.entity_id
_entity_poly.type
_entity_poly.pdbx_seq_one_letter_code
_entity_poly.pdbx_strand_id
1 'polypeptide(L)' 'MEHPPTTPPLPADYYRRHAARVRKLASEATTLAIKEHLHEVAQEYERLAERVDSGVPPNG' A
#
# COMPACT_ATOMS: atom_id res chain seq x y z
N MET A 1 -4.76 -22.26 -20.62
CA MET A 1 -4.96 -22.38 -19.16
C MET A 1 -4.27 -21.19 -18.54
N GLU A 2 -5.03 -20.22 -18.06
CA GLU A 2 -4.48 -19.07 -17.33
C GLU A 2 -4.03 -19.59 -15.95
N HIS A 3 -2.72 -19.55 -15.70
CA HIS A 3 -2.17 -19.95 -14.40
C HIS A 3 -2.71 -18.98 -13.34
N PRO A 4 -3.28 -19.45 -12.22
CA PRO A 4 -3.62 -18.56 -11.12
C PRO A 4 -2.33 -17.90 -10.62
N PRO A 5 -2.35 -16.61 -10.25
CA PRO A 5 -1.18 -15.95 -9.70
C PRO A 5 -0.72 -16.72 -8.45
N THR A 6 0.45 -17.36 -8.55
CA THR A 6 1.05 -18.21 -7.51
C THR A 6 1.76 -17.40 -6.42
N THR A 7 1.51 -16.10 -6.33
CA THR A 7 2.05 -15.27 -5.25
C THR A 7 1.05 -15.27 -4.11
N PRO A 8 1.37 -15.87 -2.95
CA PRO A 8 0.52 -15.73 -1.78
C PRO A 8 0.39 -14.23 -1.48
N PRO A 9 -0.81 -13.74 -1.12
CA PRO A 9 -0.99 -12.34 -0.77
C PRO A 9 0.00 -11.99 0.33
N LEU A 10 0.82 -10.95 0.09
CA LEU A 10 1.74 -10.46 1.10
C LEU A 10 0.92 -10.06 2.34
N PRO A 11 1.41 -10.31 3.57
CA PRO A 11 0.67 -9.96 4.78
C PRO A 11 0.31 -8.47 4.80
N ALA A 12 -0.84 -8.12 5.40
CA ALA A 12 -1.26 -6.72 5.60
C ALA A 12 -0.15 -5.88 6.27
N ASP A 13 0.64 -6.51 7.15
CA ASP A 13 1.82 -5.93 7.80
C ASP A 13 2.86 -5.37 6.81
N TYR A 14 3.08 -6.05 5.67
CA TYR A 14 4.02 -5.60 4.63
C TYR A 14 3.57 -4.25 4.04
N TYR A 15 2.29 -4.15 3.70
CA TYR A 15 1.71 -2.93 3.15
C TYR A 15 1.67 -1.80 4.18
N ARG A 16 1.33 -2.10 5.46
CA ARG A 16 1.39 -1.13 6.56
C ARG A 16 2.81 -0.58 6.79
N ARG A 17 3.83 -1.43 6.75
CA ARG A 17 5.24 -0.99 6.83
C ARG A 17 5.64 -0.11 5.66
N HIS A 18 5.12 -0.38 4.46
CA HIS A 18 5.36 0.45 3.29
C HIS A 18 4.70 1.83 3.43
N ALA A 19 3.43 1.88 3.85
CA ALA A 19 2.73 3.14 4.15
C ALA A 19 3.49 4.00 5.17
N ALA A 20 3.98 3.39 6.26
CA ALA A 20 4.76 4.09 7.28
C ALA A 20 6.06 4.69 6.73
N ARG A 21 6.78 3.96 5.86
CA ARG A 21 7.98 4.47 5.20
C ARG A 21 7.68 5.64 4.28
N VAL A 22 6.62 5.55 3.49
CA VAL A 22 6.22 6.61 2.56
C VAL A 22 5.78 7.87 3.32
N ARG A 23 5.06 7.73 4.44
CA ARG A 23 4.72 8.86 5.33
C ARG A 23 5.95 9.55 5.90
N LYS A 24 6.95 8.78 6.33
CA LYS A 24 8.23 9.33 6.79
C LYS A 24 8.90 10.14 5.67
N LEU A 25 8.96 9.59 4.45
CA LEU A 25 9.51 10.30 3.30
C LEU A 25 8.73 11.58 2.99
N ALA A 26 7.40 11.55 3.13
CA ALA A 26 6.57 12.74 2.97
C ALA A 26 6.86 13.81 4.02
N SER A 27 7.13 13.43 5.27
CA SER A 27 7.50 14.40 6.31
C SER A 27 8.82 15.13 6.00
N GLU A 28 9.76 14.43 5.36
CA GLU A 28 11.09 14.94 5.00
C GLU A 28 11.08 15.72 3.68
N ALA A 29 10.09 15.50 2.81
CA ALA A 29 9.98 16.22 1.54
C ALA A 29 9.68 17.71 1.75
N THR A 30 10.41 18.57 1.04
CA THR A 30 10.26 20.03 1.09
C THR A 30 9.36 20.56 -0.02
N THR A 31 9.20 19.80 -1.11
CA THR A 31 8.33 20.14 -2.23
C THR A 31 6.90 19.71 -1.95
N LEU A 32 5.96 20.66 -1.96
CA LEU A 32 4.54 20.42 -1.65
C LEU A 32 3.92 19.31 -2.53
N ALA A 33 4.10 19.39 -3.84
CA ALA A 33 3.58 18.37 -4.77
C ALA A 33 4.12 16.95 -4.48
N ILE A 34 5.38 16.86 -4.01
CA ILE A 34 5.97 15.57 -3.63
C ILE A 34 5.37 15.08 -2.31
N LYS A 35 5.13 15.97 -1.34
CA LYS A 35 4.46 15.62 -0.08
C LYS A 35 3.06 15.06 -0.33
N GLU A 36 2.27 15.75 -1.15
CA GLU A 36 0.90 15.33 -1.49
C GLU A 36 0.91 13.97 -2.19
N HIS A 37 1.76 13.79 -3.20
CA HIS A 37 1.89 12.52 -3.90
C HIS A 37 2.30 11.38 -2.96
N LEU A 38 3.27 11.60 -2.06
CA LEU A 38 3.66 10.59 -1.08
C LEU A 38 2.54 10.28 -0.08
N HIS A 39 1.72 11.26 0.30
CA HIS A 39 0.54 11.00 1.13
C HIS A 39 -0.48 10.11 0.43
N GLU A 40 -0.75 10.37 -0.86
CA GLU A 40 -1.63 9.52 -1.67
C GLU A 40 -1.10 8.08 -1.77
N VAL A 41 0.20 7.92 -2.07
CA VAL A 41 0.83 6.60 -2.16
C VAL A 41 0.75 5.88 -0.81
N ALA A 42 0.95 6.57 0.31
CA ALA A 42 0.81 5.96 1.63
C ALA A 42 -0.62 5.49 1.92
N GLN A 43 -1.64 6.24 1.49
CA GLN A 43 -3.04 5.84 1.63
C GLN A 43 -3.37 4.60 0.79
N GLU A 44 -2.85 4.51 -0.44
CA GLU A 44 -3.04 3.31 -1.27
C GLU A 44 -2.47 2.06 -0.60
N TYR A 45 -1.30 2.16 0.02
CA TYR A 45 -0.73 1.07 0.80
C TYR A 45 -1.59 0.67 2.00
N GLU A 46 -2.25 1.63 2.68
CA GLU A 46 -3.18 1.31 3.76
C GLU A 46 -4.44 0.63 3.26
N ARG A 47 -5.01 1.08 2.14
CA ARG A 47 -6.16 0.42 1.51
C ARG A 47 -5.82 -1.01 1.10
N LEU A 48 -4.61 -1.25 0.57
CA LEU A 48 -4.14 -2.60 0.25
C LEU A 48 -4.01 -3.46 1.52
N ALA A 49 -3.46 -2.91 2.60
CA ALA A 49 -3.39 -3.61 3.87
C ALA A 49 -4.78 -3.97 4.40
N GLU A 50 -5.73 -3.04 4.32
CA GLU A 50 -7.11 -3.22 4.79
C GLU A 50 -7.86 -4.25 3.95
N ARG A 51 -7.65 -4.31 2.62
CA ARG A 51 -8.22 -5.37 1.76
C ARG A 51 -7.69 -6.75 2.14
N VAL A 52 -6.39 -6.85 2.43
CA VAL A 52 -5.75 -8.11 2.86
C VAL A 52 -6.25 -8.55 4.24
N ASP A 53 -6.40 -7.59 5.17
CA ASP A 53 -6.92 -7.84 6.53
C ASP A 53 -8.40 -8.25 6.51
N SER A 54 -9.20 -7.57 5.69
CA SER A 54 -10.64 -7.84 5.51
C SER A 54 -10.93 -9.14 4.74
N GLY A 55 -9.88 -9.84 4.27
CA GLY A 55 -10.04 -11.08 3.49
C GLY A 55 -10.83 -10.90 2.20
N VAL A 56 -10.95 -9.67 1.68
CA VAL A 56 -11.62 -9.39 0.41
C VAL A 56 -10.66 -9.82 -0.70
N PRO A 57 -10.93 -10.94 -1.40
CA PRO A 57 -10.09 -11.32 -2.53
C PRO A 57 -10.16 -10.22 -3.59
N PRO A 58 -9.06 -9.93 -4.31
CA PRO A 58 -9.08 -8.99 -5.40
C PRO A 58 -9.75 -9.67 -6.61
N ASN A 59 -11.08 -9.75 -6.62
CA ASN A 59 -11.91 -10.02 -7.78
C ASN A 59 -13.37 -9.73 -7.46
N GLY A 60 -13.90 -8.68 -8.09
CA GLY A 60 -15.28 -8.60 -8.55
C GLY A 60 -15.22 -8.45 -10.06
#